data_AF-A0A7X7C502-F1
#
_entry.id   AF-A0A7X7C502-F1
#
_cell.length_a   1.000
_cell.length_b   1.000
_cell.length_c   1.000
_cell.angle_alpha   90.00
_cell.angle_beta   90.00
_cell.angle_gamma   90.00
#
_symmetry.space_group_name_H-M   'P 1'
#
loop_
_entity.id
_entity.type
_entity.pdbx_description
1 polymer ?
#
loop_
_entity_poly.entity_id
_entity_poly.type
_entity_poly.pdbx_seq_one_letter_code
_entity_poly.pdbx_strand_id
1 'polypeptide(L)'
;MNDYRRVYRSHHHRPKLHPLLIDSGIGLLRVVQKDGLMIYSETGKTIKHACITIDASHNIVFRNLHFAELWEWDEIDSGAYKTNDWDYFTIEKSSGIWFDHLSFDQAYDGIIDLKEGCSNLTLSFSRLDFVPNSFIQNQIDYLEAHQEDNPYYKSFREKGLSVDEIVKWASYQKKGFNLGNTTDGEGYEAITFTFHHLQINNLQDRLPRIRKGDAHLYQIILDNTDIDELSKILNAHQLNIVNQGIVTTEGGAVLMENSIFRNVAVPLKSHQESNPDERYTGKYQIINSELIRNNQSHFGSSGDGRSLWYPSNQHPSLPFAFRNCESLPYTYELLDVYYLPTFFEKNPTGAGIYSGVNWLEINPQNKGE
;
A
#
# COMPACT_ATOMS: atom_id res chain seq x y z
N MET A 1 -33.48 -17.33 8.95
CA MET A 1 -32.11 -17.58 9.44
C MET A 1 -31.17 -16.68 8.66
N ASN A 2 -30.36 -15.86 9.35
CA ASN A 2 -29.32 -15.08 8.70
C ASN A 2 -28.28 -16.05 8.13
N ASP A 3 -28.19 -16.11 6.81
CA ASP A 3 -27.15 -16.87 6.13
C ASP A 3 -25.82 -16.14 6.32
N TYR A 4 -25.04 -16.56 7.32
CA TYR A 4 -23.73 -16.01 7.64
C TYR A 4 -22.79 -16.01 6.43
N ARG A 5 -23.03 -16.87 5.41
CA ARG A 5 -22.27 -16.92 4.15
C ARG A 5 -22.38 -15.65 3.31
N ARG A 6 -23.40 -14.82 3.58
CA ARG A 6 -23.54 -13.50 2.96
C ARG A 6 -22.51 -12.51 3.49
N VAL A 7 -22.07 -12.68 4.74
CA VAL A 7 -21.11 -11.79 5.43
C VAL A 7 -19.70 -12.39 5.44
N TYR A 8 -19.56 -13.70 5.64
CA TYR A 8 -18.27 -14.37 5.65
C TYR A 8 -18.33 -15.70 4.91
N ARG A 9 -17.37 -15.93 4.01
CA ARG A 9 -17.20 -17.21 3.31
C ARG A 9 -15.74 -17.49 3.09
N SER A 10 -15.41 -18.72 2.69
CA SER A 10 -14.09 -18.97 2.13
C SER A 10 -13.82 -18.14 0.88
N HIS A 11 -12.58 -17.68 0.73
CA HIS A 11 -12.09 -17.15 -0.53
C HIS A 11 -12.06 -18.24 -1.60
N HIS A 12 -12.28 -17.84 -2.85
CA HIS A 12 -12.40 -18.76 -3.98
C HIS A 12 -11.04 -19.26 -4.46
N HIS A 13 -10.05 -18.38 -4.56
CA HIS A 13 -8.66 -18.76 -4.74
C HIS A 13 -8.11 -19.32 -3.43
N ARG A 14 -7.70 -20.59 -3.48
CA ARG A 14 -7.21 -21.37 -2.35
C ARG A 14 -5.69 -21.30 -2.26
N PRO A 15 -5.13 -21.38 -1.04
CA PRO A 15 -3.70 -21.51 -0.84
C PRO A 15 -3.13 -22.72 -1.54
N LYS A 16 -1.94 -22.54 -2.10
CA LYS A 16 -1.26 -23.54 -2.90
C LYS A 16 0.04 -23.99 -2.27
N LEU A 17 0.65 -23.16 -1.41
CA LEU A 17 2.02 -23.40 -0.99
C LEU A 17 2.30 -23.11 0.48
N HIS A 18 1.71 -22.09 1.09
CA HIS A 18 2.03 -21.77 2.47
C HIS A 18 1.41 -22.84 3.41
N PRO A 19 2.20 -23.56 4.22
CA PRO A 19 1.70 -24.71 5.00
C PRO A 19 0.59 -24.32 5.98
N LEU A 20 0.72 -23.18 6.68
CA LEU A 20 -0.34 -22.68 7.56
C LEU A 20 -1.62 -22.28 6.81
N LEU A 21 -1.50 -21.72 5.60
CA LEU A 21 -2.67 -21.30 4.83
C LEU A 21 -3.37 -22.50 4.17
N ILE A 22 -2.64 -23.53 3.76
CA ILE A 22 -3.23 -24.78 3.26
C ILE A 22 -4.14 -25.41 4.33
N ASP A 23 -3.70 -25.40 5.60
CA ASP A 23 -4.49 -25.94 6.72
C ASP A 23 -5.69 -25.05 7.09
N SER A 24 -5.44 -23.74 7.27
CA SER A 24 -6.47 -22.81 7.77
C SER A 24 -7.44 -22.30 6.70
N GLY A 25 -7.01 -22.28 5.44
CA GLY A 25 -7.68 -21.60 4.33
C GLY A 25 -7.68 -20.08 4.46
N ILE A 26 -8.15 -19.41 3.40
CA ILE A 26 -8.38 -17.96 3.39
C ILE A 26 -9.88 -17.66 3.47
N GLY A 27 -10.24 -16.75 4.37
CA GLY A 27 -11.57 -16.19 4.51
C GLY A 27 -11.80 -14.96 3.63
N LEU A 28 -13.06 -14.64 3.42
CA LEU A 28 -13.53 -13.44 2.76
C LEU A 28 -14.66 -12.83 3.58
N LEU A 29 -14.37 -11.72 4.24
CA LEU A 29 -15.36 -10.86 4.89
C LEU A 29 -15.97 -9.91 3.87
N ARG A 30 -17.29 -9.74 3.91
CA ARG A 30 -18.06 -8.96 2.95
C ARG A 30 -18.85 -7.88 3.66
N VAL A 31 -18.47 -6.64 3.44
CA VAL A 31 -19.20 -5.43 3.83
C VAL A 31 -19.96 -4.94 2.60
N VAL A 32 -21.20 -5.41 2.45
CA VAL A 32 -22.00 -5.17 1.23
C VAL A 32 -23.30 -4.47 1.59
N GLN A 33 -23.62 -3.39 0.89
CA GLN A 33 -24.82 -2.59 1.09
C GLN A 33 -24.98 -2.15 2.56
N LYS A 34 -23.89 -1.64 3.13
CA LYS A 34 -23.88 -1.08 4.49
C LYS A 34 -23.82 0.44 4.42
N ASP A 35 -24.44 1.08 5.39
CA ASP A 35 -24.34 2.52 5.61
C ASP A 35 -24.16 2.75 7.11
N GLY A 36 -23.05 3.36 7.51
CA GLY A 36 -22.72 3.60 8.92
C GLY A 36 -22.30 2.34 9.66
N LEU A 37 -21.07 1.86 9.39
CA LEU A 37 -20.49 0.71 10.09
C LEU A 37 -19.08 1.03 10.57
N MET A 38 -18.82 0.83 11.85
CA MET A 38 -17.47 0.86 12.41
C MET A 38 -17.05 -0.54 12.86
N ILE A 39 -15.85 -0.96 12.44
CA ILE A 39 -15.18 -2.19 12.88
C ILE A 39 -13.86 -1.76 13.52
N TYR A 40 -13.71 -2.03 14.81
CA TYR A 40 -12.52 -1.60 15.53
C TYR A 40 -12.10 -2.62 16.60
N SER A 41 -10.92 -2.39 17.17
CA SER A 41 -10.49 -3.05 18.39
C SER A 41 -9.98 -2.02 19.40
N GLU A 42 -10.15 -2.28 20.69
CA GLU A 42 -9.60 -1.41 21.74
C GLU A 42 -8.08 -1.60 21.93
N THR A 43 -7.54 -2.75 21.49
CA THR A 43 -6.20 -3.21 21.87
C THR A 43 -5.36 -3.66 20.67
N GLY A 44 -5.63 -3.17 19.45
CA GLY A 44 -4.89 -3.58 18.26
C GLY A 44 -4.99 -5.07 17.89
N LYS A 45 -6.19 -5.67 17.89
CA LYS A 45 -6.37 -7.09 17.56
C LYS A 45 -5.99 -7.38 16.12
N THR A 46 -5.40 -8.56 15.91
CA THR A 46 -5.00 -9.04 14.59
C THR A 46 -6.12 -9.82 13.90
N ILE A 47 -6.38 -9.48 12.63
CA ILE A 47 -7.18 -10.26 11.69
C ILE A 47 -6.21 -10.98 10.76
N LYS A 48 -6.27 -12.32 10.80
CA LYS A 48 -5.40 -13.21 10.02
C LYS A 48 -6.19 -13.93 8.93
N HIS A 49 -5.52 -14.26 7.84
CA HIS A 49 -6.01 -15.18 6.80
C HIS A 49 -7.35 -14.74 6.19
N ALA A 50 -7.57 -13.44 6.00
CA ALA A 50 -8.85 -12.93 5.50
C ALA A 50 -8.69 -11.74 4.56
N CYS A 51 -9.33 -11.84 3.40
CA CYS A 51 -9.63 -10.69 2.53
C CYS A 51 -10.91 -9.99 3.01
N ILE A 52 -11.04 -8.70 2.73
CA ILE A 52 -12.23 -7.90 3.00
C ILE A 52 -12.69 -7.23 1.71
N THR A 53 -13.96 -7.44 1.33
CA THR A 53 -14.59 -6.69 0.24
C THR A 53 -15.58 -5.68 0.80
N ILE A 54 -15.47 -4.43 0.37
CA ILE A 54 -16.44 -3.36 0.63
C ILE A 54 -17.13 -3.01 -0.69
N ASP A 55 -18.42 -3.27 -0.81
CA ASP A 55 -19.17 -3.08 -2.05
C ASP A 55 -20.51 -2.37 -1.79
N ALA A 56 -20.85 -1.41 -2.64
CA ALA A 56 -22.09 -0.62 -2.55
C ALA A 56 -22.34 -0.07 -1.13
N SER A 57 -21.29 0.34 -0.42
CA SER A 57 -21.35 0.69 1.00
C SER A 57 -20.86 2.11 1.27
N HIS A 58 -21.39 2.73 2.33
CA HIS A 58 -21.18 4.13 2.66
C HIS A 58 -20.83 4.29 4.14
N ASN A 59 -20.00 5.28 4.49
CA ASN A 59 -19.69 5.62 5.88
C ASN A 59 -19.17 4.41 6.67
N ILE A 60 -18.10 3.80 6.17
CA ILE A 60 -17.49 2.61 6.76
C ILE A 60 -16.15 2.98 7.40
N VAL A 61 -15.94 2.54 8.63
CA VAL A 61 -14.74 2.86 9.40
C VAL A 61 -14.07 1.57 9.89
N PHE A 62 -12.76 1.47 9.70
CA PHE A 62 -11.90 0.46 10.30
C PHE A 62 -10.86 1.14 11.18
N ARG A 63 -10.80 0.79 12.48
CA ARG A 63 -9.81 1.39 13.40
C ARG A 63 -9.06 0.39 14.26
N ASN A 64 -7.78 0.65 14.52
CA ASN A 64 -6.98 -0.07 15.52
C ASN A 64 -7.00 -1.60 15.36
N LEU A 65 -6.73 -2.07 14.14
CA LEU A 65 -6.69 -3.48 13.76
C LEU A 65 -5.39 -3.77 13.00
N HIS A 66 -4.81 -4.94 13.27
CA HIS A 66 -3.63 -5.43 12.55
C HIS A 66 -4.06 -6.48 11.52
N PHE A 67 -3.69 -6.30 10.26
CA PHE A 67 -3.99 -7.23 9.18
C PHE A 67 -2.74 -8.04 8.84
N ALA A 68 -2.84 -9.36 8.95
CA ALA A 68 -1.67 -10.23 8.90
C ALA A 68 -1.90 -11.54 8.14
N GLU A 69 -0.77 -12.17 7.74
CA GLU A 69 -0.72 -13.55 7.25
C GLU A 69 -1.59 -13.79 5.99
N LEU A 70 -1.57 -12.86 5.04
CA LEU A 70 -2.32 -12.96 3.77
C LEU A 70 -1.39 -13.09 2.54
N TRP A 71 -0.27 -13.77 2.69
CA TRP A 71 0.73 -13.94 1.64
C TRP A 71 1.17 -15.41 1.53
N GLU A 72 1.54 -15.85 0.33
CA GLU A 72 2.27 -17.10 0.12
C GLU A 72 3.24 -16.92 -1.05
N TRP A 73 4.27 -17.76 -1.10
CA TRP A 73 5.22 -17.74 -2.20
C TRP A 73 4.54 -18.10 -3.52
N ASP A 74 4.81 -17.33 -4.57
CA ASP A 74 4.22 -17.51 -5.89
C ASP A 74 5.13 -18.31 -6.83
N GLU A 75 5.06 -19.62 -6.67
CA GLU A 75 5.81 -20.57 -7.51
C GLU A 75 5.25 -20.62 -8.95
N ILE A 76 3.94 -20.47 -9.11
CA ILE A 76 3.23 -20.68 -10.39
C ILE A 76 3.50 -19.56 -11.39
N ASP A 77 3.45 -18.30 -10.94
CA ASP A 77 3.69 -17.13 -11.80
C ASP A 77 5.07 -16.50 -11.52
N SER A 78 5.99 -17.29 -10.94
CA SER A 78 7.39 -16.91 -10.74
C SER A 78 7.56 -15.54 -10.06
N GLY A 79 6.83 -15.34 -8.96
CA GLY A 79 6.85 -14.11 -8.18
C GLY A 79 6.15 -12.93 -8.84
N ALA A 80 5.34 -13.12 -9.89
CA ALA A 80 4.54 -12.05 -10.46
C ALA A 80 3.26 -11.74 -9.65
N TYR A 81 2.78 -12.71 -8.86
CA TYR A 81 1.63 -12.64 -7.96
C TYR A 81 0.34 -12.26 -8.68
N LYS A 82 -0.09 -13.07 -9.67
CA LYS A 82 -1.34 -12.84 -10.42
C LYS A 82 -2.38 -13.95 -10.27
N THR A 83 -2.14 -14.92 -9.39
CA THR A 83 -2.95 -16.16 -9.39
C THR A 83 -3.89 -16.32 -8.21
N ASN A 84 -3.67 -15.59 -7.11
CA ASN A 84 -4.49 -15.73 -5.90
C ASN A 84 -5.40 -14.53 -5.64
N ASP A 85 -5.05 -13.34 -6.15
CA ASP A 85 -5.82 -12.09 -6.00
C ASP A 85 -6.27 -11.84 -4.53
N TRP A 86 -5.33 -12.04 -3.58
CA TRP A 86 -5.62 -11.75 -2.17
C TRP A 86 -5.13 -10.36 -1.81
N ASP A 87 -6.08 -9.43 -1.73
CA ASP A 87 -5.91 -8.13 -1.11
C ASP A 87 -6.46 -8.15 0.32
N TYR A 88 -5.92 -7.33 1.22
CA TYR A 88 -6.60 -7.10 2.50
C TYR A 88 -7.95 -6.39 2.27
N PHE A 89 -7.96 -5.37 1.42
CA PHE A 89 -9.19 -4.65 1.07
C PHE A 89 -9.37 -4.50 -0.44
N THR A 90 -10.52 -4.94 -0.94
CA THR A 90 -11.02 -4.59 -2.27
C THR A 90 -12.29 -3.77 -2.12
N ILE A 91 -12.33 -2.57 -2.70
CA ILE A 91 -13.44 -1.62 -2.55
C ILE A 91 -14.02 -1.27 -3.91
N GLU A 92 -15.34 -1.24 -4.00
CA GLU A 92 -16.07 -0.93 -5.23
C GLU A 92 -17.40 -0.23 -4.91
N LYS A 93 -17.82 0.71 -5.76
CA LYS A 93 -19.12 1.42 -5.66
C LYS A 93 -19.42 1.98 -4.25
N SER A 94 -18.39 2.42 -3.54
CA SER A 94 -18.47 2.74 -2.12
C SER A 94 -17.87 4.11 -1.81
N SER A 95 -18.38 4.80 -0.78
CA SER A 95 -17.83 6.12 -0.42
C SER A 95 -17.85 6.44 1.06
N GLY A 96 -16.98 7.37 1.49
CA GLY A 96 -16.86 7.72 2.90
C GLY A 96 -16.26 6.56 3.70
N ILE A 97 -15.06 6.13 3.32
CA ILE A 97 -14.36 5.01 3.96
C ILE A 97 -13.15 5.54 4.72
N TRP A 98 -13.07 5.23 6.02
CA TRP A 98 -11.96 5.67 6.87
C TRP A 98 -11.22 4.48 7.47
N PHE A 99 -9.94 4.38 7.11
CA PHE A 99 -8.98 3.45 7.69
C PHE A 99 -8.06 4.23 8.62
N ASP A 100 -8.03 3.89 9.90
CA ASP A 100 -7.29 4.65 10.90
C ASP A 100 -6.55 3.74 11.88
N HIS A 101 -5.30 4.07 12.21
CA HIS A 101 -4.51 3.27 13.15
C HIS A 101 -4.47 1.78 12.79
N LEU A 102 -4.33 1.48 11.50
CA LEU A 102 -4.21 0.10 11.03
C LEU A 102 -2.74 -0.30 10.95
N SER A 103 -2.46 -1.56 11.28
CA SER A 103 -1.18 -2.18 10.96
C SER A 103 -1.35 -3.17 9.81
N PHE A 104 -0.38 -3.24 8.91
CA PHE A 104 -0.38 -4.20 7.81
C PHE A 104 0.94 -4.96 7.74
N ASP A 105 0.81 -6.28 7.68
CA ASP A 105 1.85 -7.17 7.15
C ASP A 105 1.66 -7.32 5.64
N GLN A 106 2.41 -8.22 5.02
CA GLN A 106 2.45 -8.50 3.60
C GLN A 106 1.13 -9.13 3.12
N ALA A 107 0.76 -8.84 1.88
CA ALA A 107 -0.34 -9.47 1.16
C ALA A 107 0.16 -10.05 -0.16
N TYR A 108 -0.47 -11.13 -0.63
CA TYR A 108 -0.14 -11.76 -1.91
C TYR A 108 -0.27 -10.76 -3.07
N ASP A 109 -1.36 -9.98 -3.12
CA ASP A 109 -1.56 -8.94 -4.14
C ASP A 109 -1.44 -7.53 -3.52
N GLY A 110 -2.51 -6.77 -3.37
CA GLY A 110 -2.52 -5.40 -2.83
C GLY A 110 -2.85 -5.28 -1.34
N ILE A 111 -2.62 -4.09 -0.78
CA ILE A 111 -3.05 -3.75 0.58
C ILE A 111 -4.48 -3.19 0.54
N ILE A 112 -4.70 -2.12 -0.25
CA ILE A 112 -6.04 -1.56 -0.50
C ILE A 112 -6.18 -1.26 -1.99
N ASP A 113 -7.11 -1.95 -2.63
CA ASP A 113 -7.41 -1.84 -4.05
C ASP A 113 -8.79 -1.22 -4.26
N LEU A 114 -8.86 -0.18 -5.09
CA LEU A 114 -10.11 0.48 -5.47
C LEU A 114 -10.47 0.17 -6.91
N LYS A 115 -11.76 -0.09 -7.11
CA LYS A 115 -12.40 -0.28 -8.42
C LYS A 115 -13.33 0.89 -8.73
N GLU A 116 -14.28 0.67 -9.62
CA GLU A 116 -15.23 1.68 -10.09
C GLU A 116 -16.02 2.32 -8.94
N GLY A 117 -16.33 3.61 -9.09
CA GLY A 117 -17.30 4.31 -8.23
C GLY A 117 -16.88 4.50 -6.78
N CYS A 118 -15.59 4.42 -6.46
CA CYS A 118 -15.10 4.70 -5.12
C CYS A 118 -14.89 6.21 -4.93
N SER A 119 -15.17 6.77 -3.76
CA SER A 119 -14.87 8.19 -3.45
C SER A 119 -14.79 8.46 -1.94
N ASN A 120 -14.12 9.55 -1.56
CA ASN A 120 -14.00 10.02 -0.19
C ASN A 120 -13.40 8.96 0.75
N LEU A 121 -12.23 8.44 0.39
CA LEU A 121 -11.48 7.51 1.22
C LEU A 121 -10.35 8.22 1.97
N THR A 122 -10.06 7.76 3.19
CA THR A 122 -8.93 8.23 4.00
C THR A 122 -8.21 7.05 4.65
N LEU A 123 -6.88 7.05 4.59
CA LEU A 123 -5.99 6.17 5.35
C LEU A 123 -5.09 7.04 6.21
N SER A 124 -5.25 6.93 7.52
CA SER A 124 -4.59 7.78 8.50
C SER A 124 -3.89 7.01 9.61
N PHE A 125 -2.83 7.60 10.17
CA PHE A 125 -2.16 7.12 11.38
C PHE A 125 -1.83 5.62 11.36
N SER A 126 -1.58 5.06 10.18
CA SER A 126 -1.42 3.63 9.98
C SER A 126 0.04 3.28 9.71
N ARG A 127 0.42 2.07 10.14
CA ARG A 127 1.77 1.54 10.01
C ARG A 127 1.79 0.35 9.06
N LEU A 128 2.65 0.43 8.05
CA LEU A 128 2.84 -0.64 7.07
C LEU A 128 4.28 -1.08 7.18
N ASP A 129 4.53 -2.21 7.86
CA ASP A 129 5.88 -2.60 8.27
C ASP A 129 6.25 -3.97 7.69
N PHE A 130 6.80 -3.95 6.48
CA PHE A 130 7.05 -5.16 5.71
C PHE A 130 8.46 -5.68 6.00
N VAL A 131 8.59 -6.40 7.11
CA VAL A 131 9.86 -6.95 7.60
C VAL A 131 9.74 -8.45 7.86
N PRO A 132 10.88 -9.18 7.91
CA PRO A 132 10.89 -10.60 8.29
C PRO A 132 10.09 -10.89 9.56
N ASN A 133 9.24 -11.91 9.47
CA ASN A 133 8.44 -12.41 10.58
C ASN A 133 8.34 -13.94 10.51
N SER A 134 7.77 -14.55 11.56
CA SER A 134 7.65 -16.01 11.65
C SER A 134 6.76 -16.63 10.57
N PHE A 135 5.78 -15.90 10.05
CA PHE A 135 4.92 -16.39 8.98
C PHE A 135 5.71 -16.55 7.68
N ILE A 136 6.47 -15.53 7.28
CA ILE A 136 7.37 -15.63 6.12
C ILE A 136 8.46 -16.69 6.34
N GLN A 137 9.05 -16.77 7.53
CA GLN A 137 10.03 -17.80 7.85
C GLN A 137 9.47 -19.21 7.64
N ASN A 138 8.25 -19.48 8.11
CA ASN A 138 7.60 -20.78 7.92
C ASN A 138 7.41 -21.14 6.43
N GLN A 139 7.10 -20.16 5.58
CA GLN A 139 7.04 -20.39 4.13
C GLN A 139 8.41 -20.76 3.56
N ILE A 140 9.46 -20.01 3.93
CA ILE A 140 10.80 -20.22 3.39
C ILE A 140 11.40 -21.53 3.90
N ASP A 141 11.18 -21.91 5.17
CA ASP A 141 11.61 -23.19 5.72
C ASP A 141 10.98 -24.36 4.98
N TYR A 142 9.69 -24.25 4.63
CA TYR A 142 9.02 -25.24 3.79
C TYR A 142 9.67 -25.34 2.40
N LEU A 143 9.93 -24.20 1.75
CA LEU A 143 10.57 -24.16 0.43
C LEU A 143 11.99 -24.74 0.45
N GLU A 144 12.78 -24.43 1.49
CA GLU A 144 14.15 -24.94 1.63
C GLU A 144 14.17 -26.47 1.76
N ALA A 145 13.21 -27.04 2.48
CA ALA A 145 13.07 -28.50 2.61
C ALA A 145 12.54 -29.19 1.34
N HIS A 146 11.92 -28.44 0.42
CA HIS A 146 11.25 -28.96 -0.78
C HIS A 146 11.75 -28.28 -2.07
N GLN A 147 13.04 -27.93 -2.14
CA GLN A 147 13.62 -27.20 -3.28
C GLN A 147 13.35 -27.86 -4.64
N GLU A 148 13.41 -29.19 -4.72
CA GLU A 148 13.20 -29.92 -5.97
C GLU A 148 11.77 -29.77 -6.53
N ASP A 149 10.79 -29.53 -5.67
CA ASP A 149 9.39 -29.33 -6.05
C ASP A 149 9.07 -27.84 -6.35
N ASN A 150 10.02 -26.93 -6.08
CA ASN A 150 9.86 -25.49 -6.17
C ASN A 150 10.97 -24.85 -7.03
N PRO A 151 10.95 -25.05 -8.36
CA PRO A 151 11.99 -24.58 -9.28
C PRO A 151 12.28 -23.07 -9.24
N TYR A 152 11.28 -22.21 -9.03
CA TYR A 152 11.46 -20.77 -8.89
C TYR A 152 12.23 -20.43 -7.61
N TYR A 153 11.85 -20.99 -6.46
CA TYR A 153 12.64 -20.86 -5.22
C TYR A 153 14.05 -21.43 -5.40
N LYS A 154 14.17 -22.65 -5.95
CA LYS A 154 15.45 -23.30 -6.24
C LYS A 154 16.35 -22.41 -7.11
N SER A 155 15.79 -21.68 -8.07
CA SER A 155 16.56 -20.76 -8.91
C SER A 155 17.23 -19.63 -8.13
N PHE A 156 16.65 -19.18 -7.00
CA PHE A 156 17.27 -18.18 -6.13
C PHE A 156 18.45 -18.80 -5.38
N ARG A 157 18.29 -20.04 -4.88
CA ARG A 157 19.34 -20.80 -4.20
C ARG A 157 20.51 -21.11 -5.15
N GLU A 158 20.23 -21.54 -6.38
CA GLU A 158 21.24 -21.82 -7.41
C GLU A 158 22.00 -20.58 -7.87
N LYS A 159 21.34 -19.41 -7.86
CA LYS A 159 22.01 -18.12 -8.11
C LYS A 159 22.92 -17.71 -6.96
N GLY A 160 22.86 -18.36 -5.81
CA GLY A 160 23.76 -18.16 -4.68
C GLY A 160 23.23 -17.22 -3.59
N LEU A 161 21.95 -16.84 -3.61
CA LEU A 161 21.34 -16.14 -2.49
C LEU A 161 21.35 -17.06 -1.27
N SER A 162 21.37 -16.49 -0.07
CA SER A 162 21.16 -17.16 1.22
C SER A 162 19.67 -17.26 1.57
N VAL A 163 19.33 -18.10 2.54
CA VAL A 163 17.95 -18.22 3.06
C VAL A 163 17.48 -16.87 3.63
N ASP A 164 18.33 -16.19 4.41
CA ASP A 164 18.01 -14.90 5.02
C ASP A 164 17.71 -13.80 3.99
N GLU A 165 18.45 -13.78 2.87
CA GLU A 165 18.17 -12.85 1.76
C GLU A 165 16.84 -13.14 1.08
N ILE A 166 16.47 -14.42 0.95
CA ILE A 166 15.17 -14.82 0.39
C ILE A 166 14.03 -14.50 1.37
N VAL A 167 14.24 -14.70 2.68
CA VAL A 167 13.28 -14.26 3.71
C VAL A 167 13.05 -12.76 3.62
N LYS A 168 14.11 -11.94 3.53
CA LYS A 168 13.97 -10.49 3.33
C LYS A 168 13.19 -10.17 2.06
N TRP A 169 13.57 -10.77 0.93
CA TRP A 169 12.86 -10.57 -0.35
C TRP A 169 11.37 -10.89 -0.26
N ALA A 170 11.02 -12.02 0.34
CA ALA A 170 9.65 -12.48 0.54
C ALA A 170 8.85 -11.62 1.52
N SER A 171 9.54 -10.93 2.44
CA SER A 171 8.91 -10.12 3.49
C SER A 171 8.54 -8.71 3.05
N TYR A 172 9.08 -8.22 1.92
CA TYR A 172 8.83 -6.86 1.43
C TYR A 172 7.57 -6.81 0.57
N GLN A 173 6.66 -5.88 0.84
CA GLN A 173 5.38 -5.82 0.13
C GLN A 173 5.58 -5.37 -1.31
N LYS A 174 5.11 -6.19 -2.25
CA LYS A 174 5.27 -5.91 -3.68
C LYS A 174 4.35 -4.79 -4.18
N LYS A 175 3.09 -4.74 -3.73
CA LYS A 175 2.06 -3.84 -4.25
C LYS A 175 1.28 -3.18 -3.10
N GLY A 176 1.27 -1.86 -3.03
CA GLY A 176 0.56 -1.11 -1.99
C GLY A 176 -0.90 -0.86 -2.34
N PHE A 177 -1.12 0.28 -3.02
CA PHE A 177 -2.44 0.87 -3.24
C PHE A 177 -2.75 1.01 -4.73
N ASN A 178 -3.64 0.18 -5.27
CA ASN A 178 -4.04 0.23 -6.68
C ASN A 178 -5.39 0.93 -6.82
N LEU A 179 -5.37 2.17 -7.29
CA LEU A 179 -6.53 3.04 -7.37
C LEU A 179 -7.02 3.07 -8.82
N GLY A 180 -7.95 2.18 -9.14
CA GLY A 180 -8.39 1.86 -10.50
C GLY A 180 -7.59 0.68 -11.05
N ASN A 181 -8.16 -0.51 -11.04
CA ASN A 181 -7.41 -1.76 -11.23
C ASN A 181 -7.12 -2.10 -12.70
N THR A 182 -7.88 -1.59 -13.66
CA THR A 182 -7.67 -1.85 -15.11
C THR A 182 -7.33 -0.58 -15.88
N THR A 183 -6.75 -0.72 -17.07
CA THR A 183 -6.54 0.43 -17.97
C THR A 183 -7.87 0.89 -18.57
N ASP A 184 -8.07 2.19 -18.68
CA ASP A 184 -9.27 2.84 -19.23
C ASP A 184 -10.58 2.47 -18.53
N GLY A 185 -10.53 1.94 -17.30
CA GLY A 185 -11.75 1.48 -16.62
C GLY A 185 -12.74 2.59 -16.31
N GLU A 186 -14.02 2.24 -16.35
CA GLU A 186 -15.14 3.14 -16.15
C GLU A 186 -15.31 3.47 -14.66
N GLY A 187 -15.71 4.71 -14.36
CA GLY A 187 -15.99 5.15 -13.00
C GLY A 187 -14.76 5.39 -12.12
N TYR A 188 -13.54 5.25 -12.65
CA TYR A 188 -12.30 5.60 -11.92
C TYR A 188 -12.11 7.11 -11.78
N GLU A 189 -12.78 7.90 -12.60
CA GLU A 189 -12.80 9.37 -12.51
C GLU A 189 -13.28 9.85 -11.14
N ALA A 190 -14.16 9.08 -10.48
CA ALA A 190 -14.71 9.40 -9.17
C ALA A 190 -13.76 9.10 -7.99
N ILE A 191 -12.70 8.33 -8.22
CA ILE A 191 -11.77 7.89 -7.16
C ILE A 191 -11.14 9.10 -6.50
N THR A 192 -11.35 9.24 -5.18
CA THR A 192 -10.64 10.19 -4.33
C THR A 192 -10.12 9.49 -3.07
N PHE A 193 -8.82 9.65 -2.77
CA PHE A 193 -8.19 9.01 -1.61
C PHE A 193 -7.14 9.92 -0.96
N THR A 194 -7.32 10.18 0.33
CA THR A 194 -6.34 10.87 1.17
C THR A 194 -5.50 9.87 1.98
N PHE A 195 -4.19 10.04 1.96
CA PHE A 195 -3.24 9.31 2.79
C PHE A 195 -2.54 10.31 3.71
N HIS A 196 -2.53 10.07 5.01
CA HIS A 196 -1.77 10.94 5.89
C HIS A 196 -1.24 10.29 7.15
N HIS A 197 -0.15 10.83 7.68
CA HIS A 197 0.44 10.33 8.92
C HIS A 197 0.74 8.82 8.83
N LEU A 198 1.37 8.37 7.75
CA LEU A 198 1.71 6.95 7.54
C LEU A 198 3.20 6.71 7.74
N GLN A 199 3.53 5.63 8.44
CA GLN A 199 4.88 5.09 8.51
C GLN A 199 4.91 3.79 7.71
N ILE A 200 5.69 3.78 6.64
CA ILE A 200 5.74 2.68 5.67
C ILE A 200 7.18 2.24 5.51
N ASN A 201 7.46 0.98 5.78
CA ASN A 201 8.77 0.37 5.58
C ASN A 201 8.68 -0.71 4.51
N ASN A 202 9.63 -0.69 3.56
CA ASN A 202 9.83 -1.74 2.57
C ASN A 202 8.61 -2.02 1.66
N LEU A 203 8.00 -0.96 1.15
CA LEU A 203 6.96 -1.03 0.12
C LEU A 203 7.57 -0.84 -1.26
N GLN A 204 7.49 -1.85 -2.11
CA GLN A 204 8.16 -1.86 -3.41
C GLN A 204 7.49 -0.97 -4.46
N ASP A 205 6.16 -0.87 -4.48
CA ASP A 205 5.43 -0.17 -5.53
C ASP A 205 4.05 0.32 -5.04
N ARG A 206 3.48 1.28 -5.77
CA ARG A 206 2.11 1.78 -5.63
C ARG A 206 1.84 2.51 -4.32
N LEU A 207 2.51 3.65 -4.09
CA LEU A 207 2.13 4.62 -3.04
C LEU A 207 1.70 5.98 -3.61
N PRO A 208 0.47 6.10 -4.15
CA PRO A 208 -0.33 5.04 -4.72
C PRO A 208 0.06 4.79 -6.18
N ARG A 209 -0.56 3.78 -6.79
CA ARG A 209 -0.74 3.73 -8.24
C ARG A 209 -2.17 4.13 -8.59
N ILE A 210 -2.35 5.24 -9.31
CA ILE A 210 -3.68 5.80 -9.62
C ILE A 210 -3.94 5.94 -11.13
N ARG A 211 -5.21 5.71 -11.50
CA ARG A 211 -5.77 6.00 -12.83
C ARG A 211 -6.96 6.96 -12.71
N LYS A 212 -6.94 8.03 -13.50
CA LYS A 212 -8.00 9.06 -13.67
C LYS A 212 -8.36 9.91 -12.45
N GLY A 213 -8.57 9.33 -11.27
CA GLY A 213 -9.01 10.00 -10.04
C GLY A 213 -7.95 10.88 -9.37
N ASP A 214 -8.21 11.28 -8.12
CA ASP A 214 -7.37 12.16 -7.32
C ASP A 214 -6.85 11.48 -6.05
N ALA A 215 -5.56 11.66 -5.76
CA ALA A 215 -4.97 11.26 -4.49
C ALA A 215 -4.22 12.43 -3.84
N HIS A 216 -4.34 12.53 -2.52
CA HIS A 216 -3.61 13.50 -1.71
C HIS A 216 -2.84 12.76 -0.62
N LEU A 217 -1.51 12.94 -0.59
CA LEU A 217 -0.62 12.35 0.39
C LEU A 217 0.02 13.46 1.20
N TYR A 218 0.00 13.39 2.52
CA TYR A 218 0.77 14.33 3.32
C TYR A 218 1.28 13.75 4.62
N GLN A 219 2.45 14.21 5.06
CA GLN A 219 3.08 13.72 6.30
C GLN A 219 3.27 12.20 6.30
N ILE A 220 3.85 11.68 5.21
CA ILE A 220 4.16 10.27 5.02
C ILE A 220 5.66 10.04 5.18
N ILE A 221 6.07 8.95 5.83
CA ILE A 221 7.43 8.42 5.72
C ILE A 221 7.35 7.08 4.97
N LEU A 222 7.95 7.03 3.78
CA LEU A 222 8.24 5.79 3.06
C LEU A 222 9.74 5.51 3.17
N ASP A 223 10.11 4.46 3.90
CA ASP A 223 11.47 4.02 4.09
C ASP A 223 11.74 2.68 3.41
N ASN A 224 12.51 2.75 2.31
CA ASN A 224 12.92 1.59 1.53
C ASN A 224 14.42 1.30 1.70
N THR A 225 15.00 1.62 2.86
CA THR A 225 16.42 1.35 3.15
C THR A 225 16.76 -0.12 2.98
N ASP A 226 15.96 -1.04 3.54
CA ASP A 226 16.28 -2.47 3.43
C ASP A 226 16.04 -3.02 2.02
N ILE A 227 15.10 -2.44 1.25
CA ILE A 227 14.94 -2.72 -0.19
C ILE A 227 16.18 -2.27 -0.97
N ASP A 228 16.68 -1.06 -0.73
CA ASP A 228 17.86 -0.52 -1.41
C ASP A 228 19.11 -1.37 -1.11
N GLU A 229 19.30 -1.77 0.14
CA GLU A 229 20.38 -2.68 0.53
C GLU A 229 20.25 -4.05 -0.14
N LEU A 230 19.06 -4.67 -0.09
CA LEU A 230 18.82 -5.96 -0.73
C LEU A 230 19.00 -5.87 -2.25
N SER A 231 18.60 -4.77 -2.88
CA SER A 231 18.73 -4.58 -4.33
C SER A 231 20.19 -4.69 -4.80
N LYS A 232 21.15 -4.20 -4.01
CA LYS A 232 22.59 -4.28 -4.32
C LYS A 232 23.07 -5.73 -4.35
N ILE A 233 22.59 -6.53 -3.42
CA ILE A 233 22.86 -7.98 -3.36
C ILE A 233 22.21 -8.67 -4.57
N LEU A 234 20.90 -8.47 -4.78
CA LEU A 234 20.15 -9.11 -5.86
C LEU A 234 20.75 -8.82 -7.24
N ASN A 235 21.18 -7.58 -7.48
CA ASN A 235 21.81 -7.19 -8.74
C ASN A 235 23.10 -7.97 -9.02
N ALA A 236 23.90 -8.27 -7.98
CA ALA A 236 25.10 -9.11 -8.12
C ALA A 236 24.76 -10.54 -8.56
N HIS A 237 23.54 -10.99 -8.27
CA HIS A 237 22.97 -12.29 -8.68
C HIS A 237 22.05 -12.19 -9.91
N GLN A 238 22.07 -11.08 -10.65
CA GLN A 238 21.24 -10.84 -11.85
C GLN A 238 19.73 -10.97 -11.56
N LEU A 239 19.33 -10.61 -10.35
CA LEU A 239 17.95 -10.46 -9.92
C LEU A 239 17.66 -8.98 -9.67
N ASN A 240 16.40 -8.58 -9.81
CA ASN A 240 15.96 -7.22 -9.56
C ASN A 240 14.80 -7.23 -8.57
N ILE A 241 14.72 -6.17 -7.76
CA ILE A 241 13.56 -5.89 -6.90
C ILE A 241 13.01 -4.51 -7.25
N VAL A 242 11.70 -4.36 -7.19
CA VAL A 242 11.04 -3.10 -7.48
C VAL A 242 11.23 -2.14 -6.30
N ASN A 243 11.54 -0.88 -6.58
CA ASN A 243 11.68 0.17 -5.57
C ASN A 243 11.15 1.49 -6.14
N GLN A 244 9.82 1.63 -6.09
CA GLN A 244 9.03 2.67 -6.72
C GLN A 244 8.05 3.28 -5.70
N GLY A 245 7.80 4.58 -5.82
CA GLY A 245 6.84 5.30 -4.98
C GLY A 245 5.50 5.54 -5.69
N ILE A 246 5.29 6.79 -6.11
CA ILE A 246 4.06 7.26 -6.74
C ILE A 246 4.02 6.82 -8.21
N VAL A 247 2.89 6.30 -8.65
CA VAL A 247 2.60 6.01 -10.05
C VAL A 247 1.27 6.66 -10.44
N THR A 248 1.32 7.77 -11.15
CA THR A 248 0.11 8.46 -11.63
C THR A 248 -0.06 8.27 -13.13
N THR A 249 -1.23 7.83 -13.56
CA THR A 249 -1.50 7.47 -14.95
C THR A 249 -2.90 7.87 -15.39
N GLU A 250 -3.15 7.88 -16.70
CA GLU A 250 -4.50 8.07 -17.26
C GLU A 250 -5.19 9.35 -16.78
N GLY A 251 -4.44 10.44 -16.66
CA GLY A 251 -4.93 11.72 -16.16
C GLY A 251 -5.28 11.73 -14.66
N GLY A 252 -4.87 10.70 -13.89
CA GLY A 252 -4.92 10.72 -12.44
C GLY A 252 -4.10 11.89 -11.87
N ALA A 253 -4.48 12.44 -10.74
CA ALA A 253 -3.77 13.54 -10.09
C ALA A 253 -3.27 13.12 -8.72
N VAL A 254 -1.98 13.34 -8.45
CA VAL A 254 -1.38 13.08 -7.13
C VAL A 254 -0.75 14.36 -6.59
N LEU A 255 -1.25 14.84 -5.45
CA LEU A 255 -0.57 15.85 -4.64
C LEU A 255 0.14 15.16 -3.48
N MET A 256 1.43 15.42 -3.30
CA MET A 256 2.16 15.01 -2.09
C MET A 256 2.76 16.23 -1.38
N GLU A 257 2.57 16.33 -0.07
CA GLU A 257 3.06 17.45 0.74
C GLU A 257 3.80 16.97 1.98
N ASN A 258 4.84 17.70 2.40
CA ASN A 258 5.50 17.56 3.70
C ASN A 258 5.81 16.10 4.09
N SER A 259 6.34 15.32 3.14
CA SER A 259 6.58 13.88 3.30
C SER A 259 8.05 13.53 3.07
N ILE A 260 8.49 12.38 3.57
CA ILE A 260 9.86 11.89 3.47
C ILE A 260 9.87 10.55 2.72
N PHE A 261 10.57 10.49 1.59
CA PHE A 261 10.91 9.24 0.92
C PHE A 261 12.39 8.94 1.17
N ARG A 262 12.69 7.81 1.81
CA ARG A 262 14.06 7.37 2.10
C ARG A 262 14.39 6.15 1.25
N ASN A 263 15.51 6.24 0.53
CA ASN A 263 16.08 5.21 -0.32
C ASN A 263 15.07 4.63 -1.34
N VAL A 264 14.13 5.46 -1.81
CA VAL A 264 13.21 5.12 -2.90
C VAL A 264 13.88 5.39 -4.24
N ALA A 265 14.23 4.34 -4.97
CA ALA A 265 15.02 4.43 -6.20
C ALA A 265 14.27 5.16 -7.33
N VAL A 266 12.95 4.98 -7.42
CA VAL A 266 12.08 5.66 -8.39
C VAL A 266 10.90 6.30 -7.64
N PRO A 267 11.03 7.55 -7.15
CA PRO A 267 10.01 8.17 -6.32
C PRO A 267 8.70 8.43 -7.07
N LEU A 268 8.79 8.63 -8.39
CA LEU A 268 7.67 9.02 -9.22
C LEU A 268 7.76 8.41 -10.63
N LYS A 269 6.64 7.88 -11.10
CA LYS A 269 6.32 7.65 -12.51
C LYS A 269 5.01 8.35 -12.84
N SER A 270 4.93 8.93 -14.04
CA SER A 270 3.76 9.69 -14.47
C SER A 270 3.13 9.15 -15.77
N HIS A 271 3.46 7.93 -16.17
CA HIS A 271 3.00 7.36 -17.44
C HIS A 271 2.90 5.84 -17.42
N GLN A 272 1.97 5.28 -18.20
CA GLN A 272 1.94 3.83 -18.43
C GLN A 272 3.08 3.45 -19.39
N GLU A 273 4.07 2.72 -18.90
CA GLU A 273 5.29 2.37 -19.68
C GLU A 273 4.99 1.66 -21.02
N SER A 274 3.87 0.95 -21.12
CA SER A 274 3.51 0.18 -22.30
C SER A 274 2.81 0.97 -23.41
N ASN A 275 2.61 2.29 -23.25
CA ASN A 275 1.77 3.05 -24.19
C ASN A 275 2.39 4.42 -24.54
N PRO A 276 2.63 4.77 -25.82
CA PRO A 276 3.19 6.07 -26.18
C PRO A 276 2.16 7.22 -26.14
N ASP A 277 0.86 6.93 -26.01
CA ASP A 277 -0.22 7.92 -26.08
C ASP A 277 -0.31 8.75 -24.79
N GLU A 278 -0.30 10.08 -24.92
CA GLU A 278 -0.36 11.06 -23.82
C GLU A 278 -1.59 10.91 -22.92
N ARG A 279 -2.67 10.28 -23.40
CA ARG A 279 -3.87 9.99 -22.59
C ARG A 279 -3.57 9.10 -21.39
N TYR A 280 -2.46 8.36 -21.41
CA TYR A 280 -2.01 7.51 -20.31
C TYR A 280 -1.08 8.22 -19.33
N THR A 281 -0.77 9.51 -19.56
CA THR A 281 0.03 10.34 -18.66
C THR A 281 -0.81 10.81 -17.48
N GLY A 282 -0.27 10.72 -16.27
CA GLY A 282 -0.86 11.30 -15.06
C GLY A 282 -0.29 12.68 -14.71
N LYS A 283 -0.96 13.36 -13.78
CA LYS A 283 -0.59 14.65 -13.21
C LYS A 283 -0.02 14.44 -11.81
N TYR A 284 0.96 15.26 -11.44
CA TYR A 284 1.54 15.24 -10.10
C TYR A 284 1.96 16.63 -9.64
N GLN A 285 1.96 16.83 -8.33
CA GLN A 285 2.60 17.97 -7.67
C GLN A 285 3.17 17.50 -6.33
N ILE A 286 4.44 17.80 -6.09
CA ILE A 286 5.11 17.51 -4.82
C ILE A 286 5.52 18.83 -4.19
N ILE A 287 5.21 19.03 -2.91
CA ILE A 287 5.45 20.28 -2.18
C ILE A 287 6.20 19.99 -0.88
N ASN A 288 7.26 20.77 -0.61
CA ASN A 288 8.00 20.79 0.66
C ASN A 288 8.33 19.38 1.21
N SER A 289 8.81 18.48 0.35
CA SER A 289 9.05 17.08 0.70
C SER A 289 10.52 16.71 0.56
N GLU A 290 10.95 15.74 1.36
CA GLU A 290 12.34 15.31 1.47
C GLU A 290 12.57 13.96 0.78
N LEU A 291 13.51 13.92 -0.16
CA LEU A 291 14.02 12.69 -0.75
C LEU A 291 15.41 12.43 -0.16
N ILE A 292 15.54 11.35 0.61
CA ILE A 292 16.80 10.94 1.23
C ILE A 292 17.36 9.75 0.46
N ARG A 293 18.61 9.83 -0.02
CA ARG A 293 19.31 8.72 -0.70
C ARG A 293 20.75 8.62 -0.23
N ASN A 294 21.17 7.44 0.22
CA ASN A 294 22.55 7.21 0.70
C ASN A 294 23.00 8.30 1.71
N ASN A 295 22.14 8.64 2.66
CA ASN A 295 22.32 9.71 3.66
C ASN A 295 22.47 11.14 3.11
N GLN A 296 22.17 11.36 1.83
CA GLN A 296 22.05 12.70 1.25
C GLN A 296 20.58 13.09 1.20
N SER A 297 20.27 14.27 1.72
CA SER A 297 18.92 14.82 1.73
C SER A 297 18.74 15.82 0.58
N HIS A 298 17.61 15.70 -0.11
CA HIS A 298 17.09 16.70 -1.03
C HIS A 298 15.69 17.13 -0.58
N PHE A 299 15.59 18.31 0.01
CA PHE A 299 14.34 18.95 0.35
C PHE A 299 13.90 19.90 -0.77
N GLY A 300 12.64 19.79 -1.21
CA GLY A 300 12.09 20.69 -2.21
C GLY A 300 10.73 20.27 -2.75
N SER A 301 10.32 20.95 -3.82
CA SER A 301 9.05 20.76 -4.53
C SER A 301 9.30 20.32 -5.97
N SER A 302 8.31 19.73 -6.64
CA SER A 302 8.44 19.28 -8.04
C SER A 302 8.58 20.43 -9.06
N GLY A 303 8.17 21.64 -8.70
CA GLY A 303 8.30 22.83 -9.54
C GLY A 303 9.66 23.54 -9.46
N ASP A 304 10.55 23.12 -8.56
CA ASP A 304 11.83 23.78 -8.34
C ASP A 304 12.82 23.49 -9.47
N GLY A 305 13.62 24.49 -9.87
CA GLY A 305 14.53 24.36 -11.03
C GLY A 305 15.65 23.31 -10.91
N ARG A 306 15.88 22.72 -9.73
CA ARG A 306 16.82 21.61 -9.48
C ARG A 306 16.17 20.46 -8.70
N SER A 307 14.86 20.28 -8.87
CA SER A 307 14.12 19.25 -8.16
C SER A 307 14.58 17.84 -8.52
N LEU A 308 14.61 16.94 -7.54
CA LEU A 308 14.69 15.49 -7.77
C LEU A 308 13.32 14.81 -7.82
N TRP A 309 12.24 15.58 -7.67
CA TRP A 309 10.86 15.13 -7.77
C TRP A 309 10.33 15.21 -9.20
N TYR A 310 10.95 14.45 -10.10
CA TYR A 310 10.54 14.33 -11.50
C TYR A 310 10.33 12.85 -11.88
N PRO A 311 9.45 12.57 -12.87
CA PRO A 311 9.12 11.20 -13.25
C PRO A 311 10.32 10.50 -13.91
N SER A 312 10.52 9.22 -13.60
CA SER A 312 11.61 8.44 -14.19
C SER A 312 11.36 8.04 -15.65
N ASN A 313 10.10 8.02 -16.09
CA ASN A 313 9.73 7.71 -17.47
C ASN A 313 9.55 9.00 -18.28
N GLN A 314 10.09 9.00 -19.51
CA GLN A 314 10.13 10.20 -20.35
C GLN A 314 8.84 10.37 -21.13
N HIS A 315 7.91 11.16 -20.58
CA HIS A 315 6.72 11.66 -21.27
C HIS A 315 6.49 13.13 -20.94
N PRO A 316 5.83 13.92 -21.82
CA PRO A 316 5.51 15.30 -21.51
C PRO A 316 4.70 15.42 -20.22
N SER A 317 5.16 16.25 -19.28
CA SER A 317 4.43 16.50 -18.04
C SER A 317 3.13 17.25 -18.32
N LEU A 318 2.04 16.80 -17.69
CA LEU A 318 0.78 17.53 -17.68
C LEU A 318 0.78 18.55 -16.54
N PRO A 319 0.21 19.76 -16.74
CA PRO A 319 0.00 20.71 -15.64
C PRO A 319 -0.83 20.06 -14.53
N PHE A 320 -0.44 20.30 -13.28
CA PHE A 320 -1.18 19.79 -12.15
C PHE A 320 -2.53 20.50 -12.02
N ALA A 321 -3.57 19.68 -11.85
CA ALA A 321 -4.90 20.07 -11.41
C ALA A 321 -5.59 18.80 -10.91
N PHE A 322 -6.37 18.90 -9.85
CA PHE A 322 -7.28 17.82 -9.49
C PHE A 322 -8.37 17.67 -10.56
N ARG A 323 -8.96 16.47 -10.65
CA ARG A 323 -10.08 16.20 -11.54
C ARG A 323 -11.41 16.57 -10.90
N ASN A 324 -11.59 16.23 -9.63
CA ASN A 324 -12.87 16.28 -8.93
C ASN A 324 -13.08 17.61 -8.18
N CYS A 325 -12.06 18.45 -8.08
CA CYS A 325 -12.14 19.74 -7.39
C CYS A 325 -11.14 20.76 -7.95
N GLU A 326 -11.41 22.05 -7.74
CA GLU A 326 -10.44 23.13 -8.03
C GLU A 326 -9.38 23.24 -6.93
N SER A 327 -9.77 22.95 -5.69
CA SER A 327 -8.94 22.85 -4.50
C SER A 327 -9.47 21.74 -3.59
N LEU A 328 -8.64 21.23 -2.67
CA LEU A 328 -9.05 20.16 -1.76
C LEU A 328 -10.30 20.60 -0.96
N PRO A 329 -11.38 19.78 -0.92
CA PRO A 329 -12.65 20.15 -0.31
C PRO A 329 -12.67 19.98 1.22
N TYR A 330 -11.50 20.02 1.85
CA TYR A 330 -11.31 19.82 3.29
C TYR A 330 -10.09 20.61 3.79
N THR A 331 -10.07 20.88 5.09
CA THR A 331 -8.94 21.51 5.77
C THR A 331 -8.08 20.44 6.45
N TYR A 332 -6.78 20.67 6.50
CA TYR A 332 -5.79 19.80 7.14
C TYR A 332 -4.66 20.66 7.70
N GLU A 333 -3.92 20.11 8.66
CA GLU A 333 -2.75 20.76 9.23
C GLU A 333 -1.49 20.07 8.70
N LEU A 334 -0.50 20.89 8.35
CA LEU A 334 0.81 20.42 7.91
C LEU A 334 1.84 20.76 8.98
N LEU A 335 2.55 19.75 9.47
CA LEU A 335 3.79 19.92 10.20
C LEU A 335 4.92 20.19 9.21
N ASP A 336 5.89 21.02 9.61
CA ASP A 336 7.16 21.10 8.89
C ASP A 336 7.80 19.69 8.83
N VAL A 337 8.20 19.27 7.62
CA VAL A 337 8.74 17.93 7.38
C VAL A 337 9.91 17.59 8.29
N TYR A 338 10.68 18.60 8.73
CA TYR A 338 11.78 18.43 9.67
C TYR A 338 11.35 17.77 11.00
N TYR A 339 10.14 18.07 11.49
CA TYR A 339 9.63 17.53 12.74
C TYR A 339 8.87 16.21 12.58
N LEU A 340 8.63 15.75 11.35
CA LEU A 340 7.81 14.57 11.08
C LEU A 340 8.32 13.29 11.78
N PRO A 341 9.63 12.98 11.80
CA PRO A 341 10.12 11.80 12.52
C PRO A 341 9.80 11.86 14.03
N THR A 342 10.11 12.98 14.69
CA THR A 342 9.82 13.17 16.12
C THR A 342 8.31 13.23 16.39
N PHE A 343 7.50 13.69 15.45
CA PHE A 343 6.05 13.63 15.57
C PHE A 343 5.56 12.18 15.70
N PHE A 344 6.05 11.27 14.84
CA PHE A 344 5.67 9.86 14.93
C PHE A 344 6.23 9.12 16.15
N GLU A 345 7.35 9.58 16.71
CA GLU A 345 7.83 9.07 18.01
C GLU A 345 6.86 9.38 19.15
N LYS A 346 6.11 10.50 19.05
CA LYS A 346 5.17 10.96 20.08
C LYS A 346 3.73 10.54 19.81
N ASN A 347 3.35 10.40 18.55
CA ASN A 347 2.03 10.00 18.07
C ASN A 347 2.19 8.71 17.28
N PRO A 348 2.25 7.55 17.97
CA PRO A 348 2.54 6.28 17.34
C PRO A 348 1.44 5.90 16.34
N THR A 349 1.86 5.39 15.19
CA THR A 349 0.96 4.90 14.14
C THR A 349 0.71 3.40 14.27
N GLY A 350 -0.40 2.95 13.71
CA GLY A 350 -0.78 1.54 13.59
C GLY A 350 -1.61 1.02 14.76
N ALA A 351 -1.89 -0.28 14.71
CA ALA A 351 -2.70 -0.95 15.72
C ALA A 351 -1.92 -1.13 17.04
N GLY A 352 -2.59 -0.93 18.17
CA GLY A 352 -1.99 -1.02 19.49
C GLY A 352 -2.93 -0.70 20.64
N ILE A 353 -2.33 -0.45 21.80
CA ILE A 353 -3.05 -0.03 23.02
C ILE A 353 -2.74 1.45 23.24
N TYR A 354 -3.79 2.26 23.21
CA TYR A 354 -3.71 3.71 23.34
C TYR A 354 -4.47 4.17 24.58
N SER A 355 -3.80 4.92 25.45
CA SER A 355 -4.39 5.37 26.71
C SER A 355 -5.33 6.54 26.46
N GLY A 356 -6.58 6.44 26.95
CA GLY A 356 -7.55 7.52 26.89
C GLY A 356 -8.25 7.70 25.54
N VAL A 357 -8.01 6.80 24.58
CA VAL A 357 -8.67 6.82 23.26
C VAL A 357 -10.02 6.13 23.32
N ASN A 358 -11.07 6.84 22.91
CA ASN A 358 -12.37 6.24 22.63
C ASN A 358 -12.51 5.99 21.13
N TRP A 359 -12.28 4.75 20.71
CA TRP A 359 -12.32 4.37 19.29
C TRP A 359 -13.68 4.57 18.61
N LEU A 360 -14.76 4.65 19.38
CA LEU A 360 -16.10 4.92 18.87
C LEU A 360 -16.33 6.40 18.53
N GLU A 361 -15.50 7.30 19.05
CA GLU A 361 -15.60 8.73 18.78
C GLU A 361 -14.87 9.08 17.47
N ILE A 362 -15.60 9.69 16.55
CA ILE A 362 -15.06 10.34 15.36
C ILE A 362 -15.06 11.84 15.66
N ASN A 363 -13.99 12.34 16.28
CA ASN A 363 -13.89 13.75 16.64
C ASN A 363 -13.04 14.52 15.62
N PRO A 364 -13.64 15.37 14.77
CA PRO A 364 -12.90 16.17 13.79
C PRO A 364 -12.02 17.27 14.41
N GLN A 365 -12.04 17.46 15.74
CA GLN A 365 -11.30 18.51 16.44
C GLN A 365 -10.23 18.00 17.43
N ASN A 366 -10.06 16.69 17.62
CA ASN A 366 -8.99 16.17 18.46
C ASN A 366 -7.65 16.24 17.70
N LYS A 367 -6.95 17.35 17.88
CA LYS A 367 -5.63 17.66 17.28
C LYS A 367 -4.46 16.91 17.94
N GLY A 368 -4.66 15.67 18.36
CA GLY A 368 -3.69 14.95 19.20
C GLY A 368 -3.89 13.44 19.29
N GLU A 369 -4.54 12.86 18.29
CA GLU A 369 -4.20 11.51 17.83
C GLU A 369 -3.39 11.67 16.56
#